data_AF-A0A4U9HF39-F1
#
_entry.id   AF-A0A4U9HF39-F1
#
_cell.length_a   1.000
_cell.length_b   1.000
_cell.length_c   1.000
_cell.angle_alpha   90.00
_cell.angle_beta   90.00
_cell.angle_gamma   90.00
#
_symmetry.space_group_name_H-M   'P 1'
#
loop_
_entity.id
_entity.type
_entity.pdbx_description
1 polymer ?
#
loop_
_entity_poly.entity_id
_entity_poly.type
_entity_poly.pdbx_seq_one_letter_code
_entity_poly.pdbx_strand_id
1 'polypeptide(L)'
;MMASIYSLGFLVGWPIILFLIAERLRNLGRYTFADVASYRLKQGPIRMLSACGSLVVVALYLIAQMVGAGKLIELLFGLNYHVAVVLVGVLMVMYVLFGGMLATTWVQIIKAVLLLFGASFMAFM
;
A
#
# COMPACT_ATOMS: atom_id res chain seq x y z
N MET A 1 22.36 -6.57 -11.87
CA MET A 1 22.38 -7.66 -10.87
C MET A 1 21.42 -7.40 -9.71
N MET A 2 21.50 -6.27 -9.00
CA MET A 2 20.60 -5.98 -7.86
C MET A 2 19.12 -5.90 -8.25
N ALA A 3 18.77 -5.18 -9.33
CA ALA A 3 17.39 -5.06 -9.82
C ALA A 3 16.73 -6.41 -10.18
N SER A 4 17.54 -7.35 -10.70
CA SER A 4 17.14 -8.70 -11.06
C SER A 4 16.76 -9.52 -9.83
N ILE A 5 17.52 -9.38 -8.73
CA ILE A 5 17.28 -10.08 -7.46
C ILE A 5 16.02 -9.54 -6.78
N TYR A 6 15.81 -8.22 -6.77
CA TYR A 6 14.59 -7.61 -6.21
C TYR A 6 13.33 -8.03 -6.98
N SER A 7 13.39 -8.09 -8.32
CA SER A 7 12.24 -8.51 -9.14
C SER A 7 11.93 -10.00 -8.98
N LEU A 8 12.95 -10.87 -8.90
CA LEU A 8 12.74 -12.30 -8.65
C LEU A 8 12.13 -12.55 -7.27
N GLY A 9 12.66 -11.90 -6.23
CA GLY A 9 12.15 -12.07 -4.87
C GLY A 9 10.68 -11.66 -4.73
N PHE A 10 10.29 -10.56 -5.36
CA PHE A 10 8.90 -10.12 -5.39
C PHE A 10 8.00 -11.08 -6.19
N LEU A 11 8.40 -11.45 -7.41
CA LEU A 11 7.60 -12.32 -8.28
C LEU A 11 7.44 -13.74 -7.72
N VAL A 12 8.46 -14.28 -7.05
CA VAL A 12 8.40 -15.62 -6.45
C VAL A 12 7.70 -15.59 -5.10
N GLY A 13 7.90 -14.55 -4.29
CA GLY A 13 7.27 -14.42 -2.97
C GLY A 13 5.75 -14.23 -3.06
N TRP A 14 5.26 -13.52 -4.08
CA TRP A 14 3.84 -13.22 -4.23
C TRP A 14 2.94 -14.47 -4.36
N PRO A 15 3.19 -15.42 -5.29
CA PRO A 15 2.44 -16.67 -5.36
C PRO A 15 2.57 -17.52 -4.10
N ILE A 16 3.78 -17.61 -3.52
CA ILE A 16 4.05 -18.42 -2.32
C ILE A 16 3.17 -17.96 -1.15
N ILE A 17 3.10 -16.65 -0.92
CA ILE A 17 2.26 -16.06 0.12
C ILE A 17 0.78 -16.28 -0.19
N LEU A 18 0.35 -16.07 -1.44
CA LEU A 18 -1.05 -16.29 -1.82
C LEU A 18 -1.48 -17.74 -1.57
N PHE A 19 -0.69 -18.74 -1.98
CA PHE A 19 -1.06 -20.13 -1.78
C PHE A 19 -1.00 -20.54 -0.30
N LEU A 20 0.10 -20.28 0.42
CA LEU A 20 0.28 -20.78 1.79
C LEU A 20 -0.61 -20.07 2.82
N ILE A 21 -0.78 -18.76 2.67
CA ILE A 21 -1.43 -17.92 3.68
C ILE A 21 -2.87 -17.63 3.27
N ALA A 22 -3.13 -17.23 2.02
CA ALA A 22 -4.48 -16.80 1.64
C ALA A 22 -5.47 -17.98 1.63
N GLU A 23 -5.04 -19.19 1.27
CA GLU A 23 -5.89 -20.39 1.34
C GLU A 23 -6.29 -20.70 2.79
N ARG A 24 -5.33 -20.63 3.73
CA ARG A 24 -5.58 -20.83 5.16
C ARG A 24 -6.53 -19.79 5.73
N LEU A 25 -6.36 -18.50 5.38
CA LEU A 25 -7.25 -17.42 5.80
C LEU A 25 -8.65 -17.54 5.20
N ARG A 26 -8.77 -17.92 3.93
CA ARG A 26 -10.06 -18.11 3.26
C ARG A 26 -10.86 -19.27 3.86
N ASN A 27 -10.17 -20.35 4.25
CA ASN A 27 -10.79 -21.50 4.92
C ASN A 27 -11.23 -21.21 6.38
N LEU A 28 -10.70 -20.14 7.00
CA LEU A 28 -11.06 -19.74 8.37
C LEU A 28 -12.28 -18.81 8.44
N GLY A 29 -12.78 -18.29 7.30
CA GLY A 29 -13.97 -17.44 7.25
C GLY A 29 -13.84 -16.12 8.01
N ARG A 30 -12.62 -15.69 8.35
CA ARG A 30 -12.32 -14.44 9.07
C ARG A 30 -11.60 -13.47 8.14
N TYR A 31 -11.98 -12.19 8.20
CA TYR A 31 -11.52 -11.17 7.26
C TYR A 31 -10.20 -10.50 7.65
N THR A 32 -9.70 -10.71 8.87
CA THR A 32 -8.46 -10.06 9.37
C THR A 32 -7.47 -11.08 9.93
N PHE A 33 -6.17 -10.89 9.68
CA PHE A 33 -5.09 -11.69 10.28
C PHE A 33 -5.15 -11.73 11.81
N ALA A 34 -5.56 -10.63 12.43
CA ALA A 34 -5.76 -10.52 13.87
C ALA A 34 -6.82 -11.52 14.38
N ASP A 35 -7.87 -11.77 13.60
CA ASP A 35 -8.93 -12.72 13.97
C ASP A 35 -8.44 -14.17 13.90
N VAL A 36 -7.56 -14.49 12.95
CA VAL A 36 -6.92 -15.83 12.83
C VAL A 36 -5.97 -16.09 14.00
N ALA A 37 -5.17 -15.10 14.40
CA ALA A 37 -4.30 -15.19 15.57
C ALA A 37 -5.12 -15.31 16.87
N SER A 38 -6.25 -14.60 16.95
CA SER A 38 -7.18 -14.66 18.09
C SER A 38 -7.91 -16.01 18.24
N TYR A 39 -7.92 -16.84 17.20
CA TYR A 39 -8.54 -18.17 17.23
C TYR A 39 -7.73 -19.17 18.07
N ARG A 40 -6.40 -18.98 18.14
CA ARG A 40 -5.49 -19.86 18.92
C ARG A 40 -5.11 -19.29 20.30
N LEU A 41 -5.46 -18.04 20.59
CA LEU A 41 -4.79 -17.25 21.62
C LEU A 41 -5.75 -16.12 22.07
N LYS A 42 -5.91 -15.89 23.39
CA LYS A 42 -6.97 -15.06 24.01
C LYS A 42 -7.31 -13.78 23.21
N GLN A 43 -8.59 -13.60 22.88
CA GLN A 43 -9.09 -12.63 21.89
C GLN A 43 -8.84 -11.15 22.20
N GLY A 44 -8.77 -10.75 23.48
CA GLY A 44 -8.61 -9.34 23.88
C GLY A 44 -7.23 -8.74 23.56
N PRO A 45 -6.15 -9.18 24.22
CA PRO A 45 -4.84 -8.53 24.12
C PRO A 45 -4.22 -8.61 22.72
N ILE A 46 -4.52 -9.67 21.96
CA ILE A 46 -3.89 -9.93 20.67
C ILE A 46 -4.52 -9.13 19.55
N ARG A 47 -5.84 -8.87 19.64
CA ARG A 47 -6.51 -7.96 18.71
C ARG A 47 -6.01 -6.53 18.89
N MET A 48 -5.78 -6.12 20.13
CA MET A 48 -5.22 -4.79 20.44
C MET A 48 -3.76 -4.67 20.00
N LEU A 49 -2.92 -5.67 20.27
CA LEU A 49 -1.53 -5.69 19.82
C LEU A 49 -1.43 -5.68 18.29
N SER A 50 -2.24 -6.47 17.59
CA SER A 50 -2.24 -6.52 16.13
C SER A 50 -2.77 -5.22 15.50
N ALA A 51 -3.76 -4.56 16.13
CA ALA A 51 -4.27 -3.27 15.66
C ALA A 51 -3.23 -2.16 15.89
N CYS A 52 -2.59 -2.12 17.06
CA CYS A 52 -1.51 -1.16 17.31
C CYS A 52 -0.33 -1.39 16.37
N GLY A 53 0.07 -2.65 16.17
CA GLY A 53 1.14 -3.01 15.24
C GLY A 53 0.84 -2.59 13.80
N SER A 54 -0.38 -2.84 13.31
CA SER A 54 -0.76 -2.43 11.96
C SER A 54 -0.83 -0.90 11.83
N LEU A 55 -1.37 -0.19 12.83
CA LEU A 55 -1.41 1.27 12.85
C LEU A 55 -0.01 1.89 12.85
N VAL A 56 0.92 1.36 13.64
CA VAL A 56 2.31 1.83 13.67
C VAL A 56 2.98 1.64 12.32
N VAL A 57 2.84 0.45 11.71
CA VAL A 57 3.41 0.17 10.38
C VAL A 57 2.81 1.11 9.33
N VAL A 58 1.48 1.25 9.30
CA VAL A 58 0.80 2.12 8.34
C VAL A 58 1.21 3.58 8.53
N ALA A 59 1.33 4.06 9.77
CA ALA A 59 1.77 5.42 10.05
C ALA A 59 3.19 5.69 9.50
N LEU A 60 4.14 4.79 9.75
CA LEU A 60 5.50 4.90 9.21
C LEU A 60 5.49 4.89 7.67
N TYR A 61 4.69 4.01 7.06
CA TYR A 61 4.54 3.94 5.61
C TYR A 61 3.93 5.22 5.01
N LEU A 62 2.91 5.79 5.65
CA LEU A 62 2.27 7.02 5.20
C LEU A 62 3.23 8.22 5.23
N ILE A 63 4.07 8.32 6.25
CA ILE A 63 5.11 9.37 6.32
C ILE A 63 6.03 9.26 5.12
N ALA A 64 6.58 8.07 4.85
CA ALA A 64 7.46 7.86 3.70
C ALA A 64 6.78 8.18 2.36
N GLN A 65 5.51 7.78 2.20
CA GLN A 65 4.73 8.06 1.00
C GLN A 65 4.48 9.56 0.80
N MET A 66 4.11 10.28 1.87
CA MET A 66 3.85 11.72 1.80
C MET A 66 5.11 12.52 1.49
N VAL A 67 6.25 12.16 2.08
CA VAL A 67 7.55 12.79 1.77
C VAL A 67 7.92 12.57 0.31
N GLY A 68 7.78 11.33 -0.20
CA GLY A 68 8.05 11.00 -1.60
C GLY A 68 7.17 11.79 -2.57
N ALA A 69 5.85 11.83 -2.32
CA ALA A 69 4.91 12.57 -3.16
C ALA A 69 5.14 14.09 -3.10
N GLY A 70 5.40 14.64 -1.91
CA GLY A 70 5.67 16.06 -1.72
C GLY A 70 6.93 16.52 -2.46
N LYS A 71 8.01 15.73 -2.40
CA LYS A 71 9.24 16.00 -3.16
C LYS A 71 9.01 15.95 -4.66
N LEU A 72 8.19 15.02 -5.14
CA LEU A 72 7.88 14.90 -6.56
C LEU A 72 7.12 16.13 -7.09
N ILE A 73 6.14 16.62 -6.33
CA ILE A 73 5.38 17.84 -6.68
C ILE A 73 6.25 19.10 -6.57
N GLU A 74 7.09 19.22 -5.54
CA GLU A 74 8.07 20.31 -5.41
C GLU A 74 8.98 20.38 -6.65
N LEU A 75 9.52 19.24 -7.10
CA LEU A 75 10.39 19.18 -8.28
C LEU A 75 9.64 19.48 -9.59
N LEU A 76 8.39 19.01 -9.72
CA LEU A 76 7.63 19.14 -10.96
C LEU A 76 7.06 20.55 -11.17
N PHE A 77 6.59 21.19 -10.10
CA PHE A 77 5.93 22.50 -10.15
C PHE A 77 6.78 23.65 -9.61
N GLY A 78 7.95 23.37 -9.02
CA GLY A 78 8.83 24.37 -8.40
C GLY A 78 8.24 25.04 -7.15
N LEU A 79 7.22 24.43 -6.53
CA LEU A 79 6.53 24.96 -5.36
C LEU A 79 7.29 24.65 -4.07
N ASN A 80 7.09 25.45 -3.03
CA ASN A 80 7.65 25.17 -1.71
C ASN A 80 7.15 23.80 -1.18
N TYR A 81 8.07 22.96 -0.71
CA TYR A 81 7.80 21.63 -0.16
C TYR A 81 6.61 21.59 0.82
N HIS A 82 6.49 22.59 1.70
CA HIS A 82 5.43 22.61 2.72
C HIS A 82 4.05 22.75 2.07
N VAL A 83 3.95 23.60 1.05
CA VAL A 83 2.72 23.80 0.27
C VAL A 83 2.41 22.54 -0.55
N ALA A 84 3.44 21.94 -1.17
CA ALA A 84 3.29 20.71 -1.96
C ALA A 84 2.75 19.54 -1.12
N VAL A 85 3.30 19.31 0.07
CA VAL A 85 2.86 18.22 0.98
C VAL A 85 1.43 18.45 1.45
N VAL A 86 1.08 19.67 1.89
CA VAL A 86 -0.27 20.00 2.34
C VAL A 86 -1.28 19.81 1.22
N LEU A 87 -0.97 20.29 0.02
CA LEU A 87 -1.84 20.17 -1.14
C LEU A 87 -2.08 18.71 -1.53
N VAL A 88 -1.03 17.88 -1.61
CA VAL A 88 -1.15 16.45 -1.89
C VAL A 88 -1.94 15.73 -0.80
N GLY A 89 -1.66 16.03 0.47
CA GLY A 89 -2.37 15.43 1.61
C GLY A 89 -3.87 15.73 1.59
N VAL A 90 -4.25 16.99 1.37
CA VAL A 90 -5.67 17.40 1.28
C VAL A 90 -6.35 16.72 0.10
N LEU A 91 -5.72 16.72 -1.08
CA LEU A 91 -6.26 16.03 -2.26
C LEU A 91 -6.47 14.54 -2.01
N MET A 92 -5.47 13.89 -1.38
CA MET A 92 -5.53 12.47 -1.03
C MET A 92 -6.68 12.15 -0.09
N VAL A 93 -6.85 12.95 0.96
CA VAL A 93 -7.93 12.79 1.91
C VAL A 93 -9.29 13.01 1.25
N MET A 94 -9.44 14.07 0.44
CA MET A 94 -10.70 14.38 -0.22
C MET A 94 -11.17 13.24 -1.14
N TYR A 95 -10.31 12.73 -2.05
CA TYR A 95 -10.77 11.68 -2.97
C TYR A 95 -11.08 10.36 -2.25
N VAL A 96 -10.38 10.05 -1.15
CA VAL A 96 -10.65 8.83 -0.37
C VAL A 96 -11.96 8.97 0.41
N LEU A 97 -12.18 10.11 1.06
CA LEU A 97 -13.38 10.36 1.87
C LEU A 97 -14.66 10.31 1.02
N PHE A 98 -14.67 10.96 -0.15
CA PHE A 98 -15.85 10.97 -1.01
C PHE A 98 -16.06 9.67 -1.77
N GLY A 99 -14.99 8.92 -2.04
CA GLY A 99 -15.02 7.79 -2.96
C GLY A 99 -15.12 6.40 -2.31
N GLY A 100 -14.79 6.27 -1.02
CA GLY A 100 -14.77 4.98 -0.33
C GLY A 100 -13.81 3.96 -0.97
N MET A 101 -14.00 2.67 -0.69
CA MET A 101 -13.12 1.62 -1.24
C MET A 101 -13.21 1.51 -2.78
N LEU A 102 -14.39 1.70 -3.36
CA LEU A 102 -14.57 1.60 -4.82
C LEU A 102 -13.72 2.64 -5.57
N ALA A 103 -13.69 3.89 -5.09
CA ALA A 103 -12.83 4.90 -5.71
C ALA A 103 -11.34 4.57 -5.53
N THR A 104 -10.93 4.05 -4.38
CA THR A 104 -9.54 3.64 -4.19
C THR A 104 -9.13 2.53 -5.16
N THR A 105 -10.01 1.56 -5.43
CA THR A 105 -9.76 0.51 -6.42
C THR A 105 -9.65 1.09 -7.82
N TRP A 106 -10.55 1.98 -8.22
CA TRP A 106 -10.46 2.66 -9.52
C TRP A 106 -9.17 3.46 -9.69
N VAL A 107 -8.77 4.23 -8.68
CA VAL A 107 -7.50 4.97 -8.69
C VAL A 107 -6.30 4.02 -8.78
N GLN A 108 -6.34 2.86 -8.11
CA GLN A 108 -5.28 1.86 -8.19
C GLN A 108 -5.18 1.23 -9.59
N ILE A 109 -6.32 0.94 -10.24
CA ILE A 109 -6.33 0.41 -11.62
C ILE A 109 -5.69 1.43 -12.56
N ILE A 110 -6.06 2.71 -12.45
CA ILE A 110 -5.46 3.78 -13.28
C ILE A 110 -3.96 3.88 -13.04
N LYS A 111 -3.51 3.86 -11.78
CA LYS A 111 -2.09 3.88 -11.42
C LYS A 111 -1.33 2.69 -12.01
N ALA A 112 -1.92 1.50 -11.97
CA ALA A 112 -1.32 0.29 -12.53
C ALA A 112 -1.16 0.39 -14.05
N VAL A 113 -2.21 0.81 -14.77
CA VAL A 113 -2.16 1.00 -16.24
C VAL A 113 -1.13 2.06 -16.62
N LEU A 114 -1.08 3.19 -15.90
CA LEU A 114 -0.13 4.27 -16.15
C LEU A 114 1.31 3.82 -15.94
N LEU A 115 1.59 3.08 -14.85
CA LEU A 115 2.92 2.53 -14.57
C LEU A 115 3.34 1.52 -15.64
N LEU A 116 2.46 0.60 -16.04
CA LEU A 116 2.75 -0.39 -17.06
C LEU A 116 3.04 0.27 -18.41
N PHE A 117 2.19 1.21 -18.83
CA PHE A 117 2.38 1.93 -20.08
C PHE A 117 3.67 2.76 -20.08
N GLY A 118 3.93 3.51 -18.99
CA GLY A 118 5.14 4.31 -18.86
C GLY A 118 6.41 3.47 -18.85
N ALA A 119 6.40 2.33 -18.15
CA ALA A 119 7.53 1.39 -18.13
C ALA A 119 7.75 0.74 -19.51
N SER A 120 6.69 0.34 -20.20
CA SER A 120 6.80 -0.20 -21.56
C SER A 120 7.36 0.85 -22.53
N PHE A 121 6.84 2.08 -22.50
CA PHE A 121 7.33 3.17 -23.36
C PHE A 121 8.82 3.45 -23.12
N MET A 122 9.26 3.56 -21.87
CA MET A 122 10.68 3.72 -21.52
C MET A 122 11.55 2.53 -21.90
N ALA A 123 10.99 1.32 -22.03
CA ALA A 123 11.73 0.13 -22.44
C ALA A 123 11.92 0.04 -23.97
N PHE A 124 11.04 0.67 -24.75
CA PHE A 124 11.13 0.69 -26.22
C PHE A 124 11.89 1.91 -26.77
N MET A 125 12.05 2.97 -25.97
CA MET A 125 12.85 4.16 -26.30
C MET A 125 14.30 4.00 -25.83
#